data_AF-A0A3B0JC84-F1
#
_entry.id   AF-A0A3B0JC84-F1
#
_cell.length_a   1.000
_cell.length_b   1.000
_cell.length_c   1.000
_cell.angle_alpha   90.00
_cell.angle_beta   90.00
_cell.angle_gamma   90.00
#
_symmetry.space_group_name_H-M   'P 1'
#
loop_
_entity.id
_entity.type
_entity.pdbx_description
1 polymer ?
#
loop_
_entity_poly.entity_id
_entity_poly.type
_entity_poly.pdbx_seq_one_letter_code
_entity_poly.pdbx_strand_id
1 'polypeptide(L)'
;MVYDMTHMAEGPPQSISLSRYYMQEDDEMLAPANNGGLLHEDYAASTTLDIEKRFQARMSCETAAQPAPAPPPTPAPRRRTTPIAHLDPTELVGLSREERRRRRRATLKYRTAHATRERIRVEAFNVSFAELRKLLPTLPPDKKLSKIEILKLAICYIAYLNHVLETP
;
A
#
# COMPACT_ATOMS: atom_id res chain seq x y z
N MET A 1 -8.34 -55.42 -6.44
CA MET A 1 -9.26 -54.68 -5.56
C MET A 1 -9.11 -53.21 -5.90
N VAL A 2 -10.08 -52.67 -6.62
CA VAL A 2 -10.11 -51.26 -7.06
C VAL A 2 -10.78 -50.48 -5.92
N TYR A 3 -10.09 -49.50 -5.35
CA TYR A 3 -10.72 -48.61 -4.37
C TYR A 3 -11.37 -47.44 -5.10
N ASP A 4 -12.68 -47.34 -4.89
CA ASP A 4 -13.58 -46.29 -5.34
C ASP A 4 -13.26 -44.97 -4.61
N MET A 5 -13.09 -43.89 -5.38
CA MET A 5 -12.71 -42.54 -4.91
C MET A 5 -13.89 -41.55 -4.98
N THR A 6 -15.14 -42.03 -4.89
CA THR A 6 -16.34 -41.21 -5.13
C THR A 6 -16.91 -40.43 -3.94
N HIS A 7 -16.13 -40.22 -2.87
CA HIS A 7 -16.60 -39.35 -1.77
C HIS A 7 -15.52 -38.42 -1.24
N MET A 8 -15.13 -37.41 -2.02
CA MET A 8 -14.69 -36.12 -1.48
C MET A 8 -15.25 -35.03 -2.38
N ALA A 9 -16.41 -34.49 -1.99
CA ALA A 9 -17.03 -33.36 -2.65
C ALA A 9 -16.08 -32.15 -2.60
N GLU A 10 -15.61 -31.71 -3.77
CA GLU A 10 -14.86 -30.47 -3.90
C GLU A 10 -15.78 -29.28 -3.58
N GLY A 11 -15.45 -28.54 -2.53
CA GLY A 11 -16.05 -27.24 -2.27
C GLY A 11 -15.65 -26.24 -3.37
N PRO A 12 -16.52 -25.30 -3.76
CA PRO A 12 -16.33 -24.53 -4.97
C PRO A 12 -15.04 -23.69 -4.89
N PRO A 13 -14.27 -23.61 -5.98
CA PRO A 13 -13.09 -22.75 -6.04
C PRO A 13 -13.56 -21.31 -5.81
N GLN A 14 -12.97 -20.62 -4.82
CA GLN A 14 -13.16 -19.17 -4.68
C GLN A 14 -12.41 -18.45 -5.79
N SER A 15 -13.01 -18.48 -6.98
CA SER A 15 -12.67 -17.66 -8.13
C SER A 15 -12.94 -16.21 -7.75
N ILE A 16 -11.87 -15.42 -7.62
CA ILE A 16 -11.97 -13.98 -7.38
C ILE A 16 -12.27 -13.34 -8.73
N SER A 17 -13.54 -13.24 -9.09
CA SER A 17 -13.95 -12.51 -10.29
C SER A 17 -13.55 -11.04 -10.15
N LEU A 18 -12.66 -10.57 -11.04
CA LEU A 18 -12.25 -9.17 -11.19
C LEU A 18 -13.39 -8.23 -11.64
N SER A 19 -14.59 -8.78 -11.87
CA SER A 19 -15.75 -8.03 -12.36
C SER A 19 -16.38 -7.08 -11.32
N ARG A 20 -15.95 -7.10 -10.06
CA ARG A 20 -16.41 -6.12 -9.06
C ARG A 20 -15.85 -4.70 -9.32
N TYR A 21 -14.95 -4.53 -10.30
CA TYR A 21 -14.28 -3.25 -10.55
C TYR A 21 -14.70 -2.47 -11.80
N TYR A 22 -15.71 -2.89 -12.56
CA TYR A 22 -16.18 -2.07 -13.70
C TYR A 22 -17.71 -2.10 -13.87
N MET A 23 -18.29 -0.89 -13.79
CA MET A 23 -19.58 -0.40 -14.32
C MET A 23 -20.88 -1.04 -13.85
N GLN A 24 -21.58 -0.32 -12.95
CA GLN A 24 -23.04 -0.33 -12.89
C GLN A 24 -23.48 1.13 -12.89
N GLU A 25 -23.81 1.64 -14.08
CA GLU A 25 -24.55 2.89 -14.25
C GLU A 25 -26.01 2.56 -14.02
N ASP A 26 -26.63 3.14 -12.98
CA ASP A 26 -28.07 3.23 -12.86
C ASP A 26 -28.41 4.68 -12.47
N ASP A 27 -29.00 5.35 -13.45
CA ASP A 27 -29.55 6.71 -13.45
C ASP A 27 -30.83 6.71 -12.60
N GLU A 28 -30.88 7.44 -11.48
CA GLU A 28 -32.15 8.08 -11.05
C GLU A 28 -31.92 9.26 -10.11
N MET A 29 -32.43 10.40 -10.55
CA MET A 29 -32.32 11.74 -10.02
C MET A 29 -33.41 12.05 -8.98
N LEU A 30 -33.03 12.60 -7.82
CA LEU A 30 -33.82 13.64 -7.13
C LEU A 30 -32.94 14.51 -6.20
N ALA A 31 -33.03 15.82 -6.40
CA ALA A 31 -32.14 16.92 -6.00
C ALA A 31 -32.31 17.42 -4.53
N PRO A 32 -31.84 18.64 -4.16
CA PRO A 32 -30.45 19.04 -3.98
C PRO A 32 -30.20 19.48 -2.52
N ALA A 33 -29.18 18.93 -1.86
CA ALA A 33 -28.66 19.51 -0.62
C ALA A 33 -27.40 20.32 -0.92
N ASN A 34 -27.61 21.63 -1.05
CA ASN A 34 -26.56 22.64 -0.99
C ASN A 34 -25.68 22.41 0.26
N ASN A 35 -24.44 21.98 0.06
CA ASN A 35 -23.35 22.30 0.97
C ASN A 35 -21.99 22.11 0.28
N GLY A 36 -21.40 23.26 -0.10
CA GLY A 36 -19.96 23.49 -0.14
C GLY A 36 -19.15 22.60 -1.06
N GLY A 37 -18.86 23.11 -2.26
CA GLY A 37 -17.79 22.59 -3.10
C GLY A 37 -16.46 22.63 -2.34
N LEU A 38 -15.98 21.46 -1.92
CA LEU A 38 -14.62 21.29 -1.41
C LEU A 38 -13.73 21.07 -2.62
N LEU A 39 -13.21 22.17 -3.15
CA LEU A 39 -12.41 22.21 -4.37
C LEU A 39 -11.11 21.43 -4.17
N HIS A 40 -10.79 20.65 -5.19
CA HIS A 40 -9.58 19.84 -5.35
C HIS A 40 -8.25 20.58 -5.11
N GLU A 41 -8.26 21.92 -5.15
CA GLU A 41 -7.08 22.78 -4.94
C GLU A 41 -6.58 22.83 -3.49
N ASP A 42 -7.49 22.78 -2.51
CA ASP A 42 -7.12 22.92 -1.09
C ASP A 42 -6.35 21.70 -0.56
N TYR A 43 -6.58 20.51 -1.14
CA TYR A 43 -5.88 19.30 -0.73
C TYR A 43 -4.41 19.31 -1.15
N ALA A 44 -4.12 19.80 -2.37
CA ALA A 44 -2.76 19.97 -2.86
C ALA A 44 -2.01 21.06 -2.09
N ALA A 45 -2.67 22.19 -1.81
CA ALA A 45 -2.09 23.26 -0.99
C ALA A 45 -1.84 22.80 0.46
N SER A 46 -2.78 22.10 1.10
CA SER A 46 -2.63 21.58 2.47
C SER A 46 -1.50 20.56 2.57
N THR A 47 -1.41 19.62 1.63
CA THR A 47 -0.33 18.62 1.63
C THR A 47 1.04 19.25 1.37
N THR A 48 1.11 20.28 0.52
CA THR A 48 2.34 21.04 0.26
C THR A 48 2.78 21.84 1.50
N LEU A 49 1.85 22.52 2.16
CA LEU A 49 2.09 23.24 3.42
C LEU A 49 2.59 22.32 4.54
N ASP A 50 2.05 21.11 4.64
CA ASP A 50 2.50 20.11 5.62
C ASP A 50 3.91 19.58 5.33
N ILE A 51 4.26 19.45 4.05
CA ILE A 51 5.60 19.02 3.63
C ILE A 51 6.62 20.14 3.94
N GLU A 52 6.30 21.39 3.58
CA GLU A 52 7.15 22.55 3.82
C GLU A 52 7.39 22.75 5.32
N LYS A 53 6.33 22.71 6.14
CA LYS A 53 6.44 22.78 7.61
C LYS A 53 7.34 21.70 8.19
N ARG A 54 7.24 20.46 7.70
CA ARG A 54 8.09 19.35 8.15
C ARG A 54 9.55 19.54 7.72
N PHE A 55 9.78 20.05 6.52
CA PHE A 55 11.11 20.36 6.01
C PHE A 55 11.75 21.49 6.84
N GLN A 56 11.01 22.56 7.06
CA GLN A 56 11.46 23.72 7.82
C GLN A 56 11.69 23.40 9.29
N ALA A 57 10.84 22.55 9.89
CA ALA A 57 11.04 22.02 11.24
C ALA A 57 12.34 21.21 11.36
N ARG A 58 12.72 20.43 10.33
CA ARG A 58 14.01 19.72 10.31
C ARG A 58 15.19 20.68 10.22
N MET A 59 15.12 21.66 9.32
CA MET A 59 16.17 22.67 9.14
C MET A 59 16.35 23.55 10.38
N SER A 60 15.27 23.88 11.10
CA SER A 60 15.33 24.71 12.32
C SER A 60 15.96 23.99 13.53
N CYS A 61 15.99 22.66 13.51
CA CYS A 61 16.57 21.85 14.59
C CYS A 61 18.08 21.62 14.42
N GLU A 62 18.70 22.03 13.31
CA GLU A 62 20.09 21.72 12.98
C GLU A 62 21.14 22.67 13.60
N THR A 63 20.75 23.70 14.36
CA THR A 63 21.71 24.72 14.87
C THR A 63 21.81 24.83 16.39
N ALA A 64 21.36 23.83 17.14
CA ALA A 64 21.76 23.68 18.54
C ALA A 64 22.60 22.41 18.66
N ALA A 65 23.86 22.55 19.09
CA ALA A 65 24.68 21.41 19.50
C ALA A 65 24.00 20.74 20.70
N GLN A 66 23.04 19.87 20.44
CA GLN A 66 22.42 19.04 21.47
C GLN A 66 23.50 18.09 21.98
N PRO A 67 23.70 17.99 23.32
CA PRO A 67 24.56 16.95 23.87
C PRO A 67 24.07 15.61 23.35
N ALA A 68 25.00 14.76 22.90
CA ALA A 68 24.66 13.47 22.30
C ALA A 68 23.67 12.73 23.23
N PRO A 69 22.49 12.31 22.73
CA PRO A 69 21.54 11.58 23.55
C PRO A 69 22.24 10.34 24.12
N ALA A 70 21.98 10.04 25.39
CA ALA A 70 22.48 8.83 26.02
C ALA A 70 22.19 7.62 25.11
N PRO A 71 23.14 6.69 24.94
CA PRO A 71 22.93 5.54 24.07
C PRO A 71 21.62 4.86 24.48
N PRO A 72 20.74 4.51 23.52
CA PRO A 72 19.51 3.82 23.86
C PRO A 72 19.85 2.58 24.68
N PRO A 73 19.05 2.23 25.70
CA PRO A 73 19.29 1.03 26.48
C PRO A 73 19.43 -0.14 25.52
N THR A 74 20.51 -0.91 25.66
CA THR A 74 20.78 -2.06 24.80
C THR A 74 19.51 -2.90 24.73
N PRO A 75 18.87 -3.06 23.56
CA PRO A 75 17.63 -3.79 23.48
C PRO A 75 17.93 -5.19 24.02
N ALA A 76 17.18 -5.60 25.06
CA ALA A 76 17.29 -6.95 25.60
C ALA A 76 17.29 -7.94 24.43
N PRO A 77 18.15 -8.98 24.45
CA PRO A 77 18.28 -9.91 23.33
C PRO A 77 16.88 -10.35 22.92
N ARG A 78 16.48 -9.96 21.71
CA ARG A 78 15.13 -10.16 21.20
C ARG A 78 14.93 -11.67 21.12
N ARG A 79 14.33 -12.25 22.17
CA ARG A 79 14.13 -13.70 22.29
C ARG A 79 13.46 -14.10 20.99
N ARG A 80 14.18 -14.86 20.17
CA ARG A 80 13.76 -15.20 18.80
C ARG A 80 12.54 -16.10 18.96
N THR A 81 11.37 -15.50 19.05
CA THR A 81 10.11 -16.24 19.19
C THR A 81 9.92 -16.98 17.88
N THR A 82 10.07 -18.29 17.94
CA THR A 82 9.77 -19.17 16.82
C THR A 82 8.29 -18.94 16.46
N PRO A 83 7.97 -18.71 15.19
CA PRO A 83 6.58 -18.58 14.78
C PRO A 83 5.84 -19.86 15.14
N ILE A 84 4.59 -19.73 15.60
CA ILE A 84 3.77 -20.90 15.94
C ILE A 84 3.48 -21.64 14.62
N ALA A 85 4.04 -22.84 14.46
CA ALA A 85 3.87 -23.62 13.23
C ALA A 85 2.42 -24.12 13.10
N HIS A 86 1.89 -24.68 14.19
CA HIS A 86 0.53 -25.18 14.31
C HIS A 86 -0.15 -24.54 15.52
N LEU A 87 -1.37 -24.04 15.36
CA LEU A 87 -2.21 -23.58 16.47
C LEU A 87 -3.34 -24.56 16.69
N ASP A 88 -3.33 -25.25 17.82
CA ASP A 88 -4.42 -26.12 18.23
C ASP A 88 -5.63 -25.31 18.69
N PRO A 89 -6.85 -25.56 18.15
CA PRO A 89 -8.04 -24.80 18.51
C PRO A 89 -8.40 -24.85 19.99
N THR A 90 -8.07 -25.94 20.67
CA THR A 90 -8.32 -26.15 22.11
C THR A 90 -7.55 -25.15 22.97
N GLU A 91 -6.35 -24.73 22.54
CA GLU A 91 -5.57 -23.72 23.25
C GLU A 91 -6.20 -22.32 23.18
N LEU A 92 -7.21 -22.10 22.33
CA LEU A 92 -7.90 -20.82 22.17
C LEU A 92 -9.15 -20.70 23.04
N VAL A 93 -9.51 -21.76 23.76
CA VAL A 93 -10.65 -21.81 24.69
C VAL A 93 -10.27 -21.08 25.98
N GLY A 94 -11.22 -20.31 26.55
CA GLY A 94 -10.97 -19.50 27.76
C GLY A 94 -10.12 -18.23 27.54
N LEU A 95 -9.49 -18.07 26.38
CA LEU A 95 -8.76 -16.85 26.04
C LEU A 95 -9.72 -15.71 25.66
N SER A 96 -9.34 -14.50 26.06
CA SER A 96 -9.95 -13.26 25.56
C SER A 96 -9.89 -13.20 24.03
N ARG A 97 -10.86 -12.49 23.43
CA ARG A 97 -10.91 -12.23 21.98
C ARG A 97 -9.59 -11.65 21.45
N GLU A 98 -8.96 -10.76 22.22
CA GLU A 98 -7.69 -10.13 21.81
C GLU A 98 -6.54 -11.13 21.86
N GLU A 99 -6.46 -11.96 22.90
CA GLU A 99 -5.42 -12.98 23.03
C GLU A 99 -5.54 -14.04 21.92
N ARG A 100 -6.76 -14.43 21.55
CA ARG A 100 -7.02 -15.31 20.40
C ARG A 100 -6.54 -14.69 19.09
N ARG A 101 -6.75 -13.38 18.88
CA ARG A 101 -6.28 -12.66 17.69
C ARG A 101 -4.75 -12.59 17.65
N ARG A 102 -4.12 -12.31 18.80
CA ARG A 102 -2.67 -12.28 18.96
C ARG A 102 -2.04 -13.62 18.61
N ARG A 103 -2.55 -14.73 19.17
CA ARG A 103 -2.06 -16.08 18.87
C ARG A 103 -2.18 -16.41 17.38
N ARG A 104 -3.35 -16.17 16.77
CA ARG A 104 -3.56 -16.40 15.32
C ARG A 104 -2.55 -15.63 14.47
N ARG A 105 -2.28 -14.36 14.78
CA ARG A 105 -1.30 -13.53 14.08
C ARG A 105 0.14 -13.98 14.26
N ALA A 106 0.46 -14.66 15.37
CA ALA A 106 1.78 -15.22 15.63
C ALA A 106 2.06 -16.50 14.83
N THR A 107 1.06 -17.10 14.18
CA THR A 107 1.27 -18.32 13.37
C THR A 107 2.08 -18.06 12.12
N LEU A 108 2.87 -19.08 11.74
CA LEU A 108 3.57 -19.08 10.47
C LEU A 108 2.58 -18.98 9.30
N LYS A 109 1.44 -19.69 9.35
CA LYS A 109 0.39 -19.63 8.33
C LYS A 109 -0.14 -18.21 8.11
N TYR A 110 -0.48 -17.49 9.19
CA TYR A 110 -0.97 -16.11 9.07
C TYR A 110 0.12 -15.18 8.54
N ARG A 111 1.35 -15.29 9.08
CA ARG A 111 2.47 -14.42 8.70
C ARG A 111 2.86 -14.61 7.24
N THR A 112 2.96 -15.85 6.77
CA THR A 112 3.27 -16.18 5.36
C THR A 112 2.17 -15.69 4.43
N ALA A 113 0.90 -15.97 4.73
CA ALA A 113 -0.23 -15.48 3.93
C ALA A 113 -0.27 -13.94 3.87
N HIS A 114 0.02 -13.25 4.97
CA HIS A 114 0.11 -11.80 4.99
C HIS A 114 1.30 -11.28 4.16
N ALA A 115 2.48 -11.88 4.31
CA ALA A 115 3.66 -11.51 3.54
C ALA A 115 3.47 -11.73 2.03
N THR A 116 2.82 -12.82 1.63
CA THR A 116 2.49 -13.09 0.23
C THR A 116 1.51 -12.05 -0.33
N ARG A 117 0.45 -11.71 0.41
CA ARG A 117 -0.49 -10.66 -0.02
C ARG A 117 0.20 -9.31 -0.20
N GLU A 118 1.08 -8.95 0.73
CA GLU A 118 1.82 -7.68 0.63
C GLU A 118 2.80 -7.69 -0.55
N ARG A 119 3.47 -8.81 -0.80
CA ARG A 119 4.33 -8.98 -1.98
C ARG A 119 3.54 -8.76 -3.27
N ILE A 120 2.38 -9.41 -3.41
CA ILE A 120 1.51 -9.26 -4.58
C ILE A 120 1.06 -7.81 -4.75
N ARG A 121 0.65 -7.15 -3.65
CA ARG A 121 0.24 -5.73 -3.67
C ARG A 121 1.37 -4.83 -4.18
N VAL A 122 2.59 -5.03 -3.69
CA VAL A 122 3.77 -4.25 -4.09
C VAL A 122 4.19 -4.57 -5.53
N GLU A 123 4.08 -5.82 -5.95
CA GLU A 123 4.35 -6.25 -7.32
C GLU A 123 3.39 -5.59 -8.31
N ALA A 124 2.07 -5.61 -8.03
CA ALA A 124 1.06 -4.92 -8.83
C ALA A 124 1.37 -3.42 -8.95
N PHE A 125 1.74 -2.77 -7.84
CA PHE A 125 2.18 -1.37 -7.84
C PHE A 125 3.43 -1.14 -8.71
N ASN A 126 4.41 -2.04 -8.64
CA ASN A 126 5.64 -1.91 -9.43
C ASN A 126 5.39 -2.15 -10.93
N VAL A 127 4.45 -3.03 -11.29
CA VAL A 127 4.00 -3.20 -12.69
C VAL A 127 3.42 -1.89 -13.22
N SER A 128 2.51 -1.24 -12.47
CA SER A 128 1.98 0.08 -12.88
C SER A 128 3.07 1.14 -13.05
N PHE A 129 4.10 1.13 -12.19
CA PHE A 129 5.26 2.03 -12.33
C PHE A 129 6.10 1.73 -13.57
N ALA A 130 6.25 0.46 -13.94
CA ALA A 130 6.95 0.06 -15.15
C ALA A 130 6.17 0.46 -16.41
N GLU A 131 4.85 0.31 -16.42
CA GLU A 131 4.01 0.78 -17.52
C GLU A 131 4.10 2.30 -17.68
N LEU A 132 3.99 3.06 -16.58
CA LEU A 132 4.18 4.52 -16.63
C LEU A 132 5.56 4.90 -17.20
N ARG A 133 6.63 4.22 -16.78
CA ARG A 133 8.00 4.48 -17.26
C ARG A 133 8.14 4.33 -18.78
N LYS A 134 7.41 3.40 -19.42
CA LYS A 134 7.47 3.21 -20.88
C LYS A 134 6.93 4.40 -21.67
N LEU A 135 6.03 5.18 -21.08
CA LEU A 135 5.42 6.35 -21.72
C LEU A 135 6.30 7.60 -21.59
N LEU A 136 7.33 7.57 -20.73
CA LEU A 136 8.13 8.75 -20.43
C LEU A 136 9.32 8.89 -21.38
N PRO A 137 9.54 10.08 -21.97
CA PRO A 137 10.67 10.32 -22.86
C PRO A 137 11.99 10.39 -22.07
N THR A 138 12.99 9.60 -22.46
CA THR A 138 14.34 9.63 -21.86
C THR A 138 15.45 9.48 -22.90
N LEU A 139 16.57 10.17 -22.67
CA LEU A 139 17.84 9.92 -23.36
C LEU A 139 18.87 9.38 -22.34
N PRO A 140 19.44 8.17 -22.53
CA PRO A 140 19.04 7.14 -23.51
C PRO A 140 17.67 6.50 -23.15
N PRO A 141 17.01 5.79 -24.09
CA PRO A 141 15.67 5.22 -23.87
C PRO A 141 15.61 4.21 -22.72
N ASP A 142 16.71 3.52 -22.44
CA ASP A 142 16.88 2.51 -21.39
C ASP A 142 17.36 3.09 -20.05
N LYS A 143 17.40 4.42 -19.90
CA LYS A 143 17.79 5.08 -18.64
C LYS A 143 16.96 4.55 -17.47
N LYS A 144 17.61 3.96 -16.46
CA LYS A 144 16.95 3.55 -15.22
C LYS A 144 16.53 4.80 -14.44
N LEU A 145 15.24 4.90 -14.13
CA LEU A 145 14.68 5.98 -13.32
C LEU A 145 14.21 5.43 -11.97
N SER A 146 14.46 6.17 -10.91
CA SER A 146 13.85 5.94 -9.60
C SER A 146 12.36 6.30 -9.60
N LYS A 147 11.61 5.83 -8.60
CA LYS A 147 10.17 6.11 -8.47
C LYS A 147 9.87 7.62 -8.43
N ILE A 148 10.70 8.40 -7.75
CA ILE A 148 10.51 9.86 -7.68
C ILE A 148 10.79 10.54 -9.01
N GLU A 149 11.80 10.08 -9.76
CA GLU A 149 12.09 10.61 -11.10
C GLU A 149 10.98 10.30 -12.09
N ILE A 150 10.42 9.09 -12.05
CA ILE A 150 9.25 8.69 -12.87
C ILE A 150 8.08 9.64 -12.60
N LEU A 151 7.75 9.90 -11.33
CA LEU A 151 6.65 10.80 -10.98
C LEU A 151 6.89 12.24 -11.44
N LYS A 152 8.09 12.78 -11.18
CA LYS A 152 8.43 14.15 -11.61
C LYS A 152 8.38 14.29 -13.12
N LEU A 153 8.96 13.34 -13.85
CA LEU A 153 9.00 13.37 -15.31
C LEU A 153 7.60 13.21 -15.91
N ALA A 154 6.74 12.38 -15.33
CA ALA A 154 5.34 12.27 -15.76
C ALA A 154 4.59 13.60 -15.63
N ILE A 155 4.73 14.30 -14.50
CA ILE A 155 4.12 15.61 -14.28
C ILE A 155 4.62 16.62 -15.33
N CYS A 156 5.94 16.71 -15.51
CA CYS A 156 6.55 17.59 -16.51
C CYS A 156 6.10 17.25 -17.93
N TYR A 157 5.96 15.96 -18.26
CA TYR A 157 5.60 15.53 -19.60
C TYR A 157 4.13 15.82 -19.93
N ILE A 158 3.22 15.61 -18.98
CA ILE A 158 1.81 16.02 -19.13
C ILE A 158 1.72 17.55 -19.37
N ALA A 159 2.42 18.34 -18.56
CA ALA A 159 2.44 19.81 -18.72
C ALA A 159 3.01 20.24 -20.09
N TYR A 160 4.07 19.58 -20.55
CA TYR A 160 4.65 19.83 -21.87
C TYR A 160 3.66 19.53 -23.00
N LEU A 161 2.99 18.37 -22.96
CA LEU A 161 2.01 18.01 -23.97
C LEU A 161 0.83 18.99 -24.01
N ASN A 162 0.33 19.43 -22.86
CA ASN A 162 -0.71 20.45 -22.80
C ASN A 162 -0.27 21.76 -23.45
N HIS A 163 0.95 22.22 -23.17
CA HIS A 163 1.49 23.43 -23.79
C HIS A 163 1.59 23.32 -25.32
N VAL A 164 2.05 22.18 -25.83
CA VAL A 164 2.13 21.91 -27.28
C VAL A 164 0.76 21.91 -27.95
N LEU A 165 -0.28 21.45 -27.24
CA LEU A 165 -1.66 21.45 -27.75
C LEU A 165 -2.34 22.82 -27.68
N GLU A 166 -1.92 23.68 -26.75
CA GLU A 166 -2.46 25.05 -26.59
C GLU A 166 -1.78 26.07 -27.52
N THR A 167 -0.57 25.80 -27.99
CA THR A 167 0.10 26.64 -28.98
C THR A 167 -0.57 26.49 -30.36
N PRO A 168 -1.13 27.58 -30.93
CA PRO A 168 -1.84 27.56 -32.22
C PRO A 168 -0.91 27.32 -33.42
#